data_AF-A0A847JSP3-F1
#
_entry.id   AF-A0A847JSP3-F1
#
_cell.length_a   1.000
_cell.length_b   1.000
_cell.length_c   1.000
_cell.angle_alpha   90.00
_cell.angle_beta   90.00
_cell.angle_gamma   90.00
#
_symmetry.space_group_name_H-M   'P 1'
#
loop_
_entity.id
_entity.type
_entity.pdbx_description
1 polymer ?
#
loop_
_entity_poly.entity_id
_entity_poly.type
_entity_poly.pdbx_seq_one_letter_code
_entity_poly.pdbx_strand_id
1 'polypeptide(L)'
;MSKERRYGSLDEWRRAEGGAMAEPKCRDCGKPLNNPKYERCHECNQKYREQRGYSRPKSGLPTGYLSQGYFTDAGHLRDELVVDHARSVAEALQSHGITTGQIRRFYGHLRQVESRLTSGEPFEAVRPALLAMNPLVADAVGRARAEGKDMTVLKDFIERNVDLAARSQKDMQEGFRPHFMYVVAYFKYFNPKDGKGARDGDA
;
A
#
# COMPACT_ATOMS: atom_id res chain seq x y z
N MET A 1 -55.44 -22.32 -41.51
CA MET A 1 -55.25 -22.05 -40.07
C MET A 1 -53.77 -22.17 -39.76
N SER A 2 -53.03 -21.05 -39.71
CA SER A 2 -51.60 -21.02 -39.39
C SER A 2 -51.40 -21.30 -37.90
N LYS A 3 -50.55 -22.28 -37.57
CA LYS A 3 -50.14 -22.56 -36.19
C LYS A 3 -49.10 -21.52 -35.77
N GLU A 4 -49.49 -20.55 -34.94
CA GLU A 4 -48.54 -19.66 -34.26
C GLU A 4 -47.68 -20.48 -33.29
N ARG A 5 -46.36 -20.45 -33.50
CA ARG A 5 -45.39 -20.98 -32.53
C ARG A 5 -45.22 -19.94 -31.43
N ARG A 6 -45.65 -20.26 -30.21
CA ARG A 6 -45.32 -19.47 -29.01
C ARG A 6 -43.91 -19.86 -28.56
N TYR A 7 -42.98 -18.92 -28.64
CA TYR A 7 -41.64 -19.05 -28.06
C TYR A 7 -41.67 -18.54 -26.61
N GLY A 8 -41.08 -19.29 -25.68
CA GLY A 8 -41.21 -19.08 -24.23
C GLY A 8 -40.29 -18.00 -23.66
N SER A 9 -39.32 -17.50 -24.45
CA SER A 9 -38.46 -16.38 -24.04
C SER A 9 -37.94 -15.59 -25.25
N LEU A 10 -37.55 -14.33 -25.00
CA LEU A 10 -36.85 -13.45 -25.96
C LEU A 10 -35.56 -14.09 -26.52
N ASP A 11 -34.89 -14.92 -25.72
CA ASP A 11 -33.66 -15.62 -26.12
C ASP A 11 -33.93 -16.78 -27.10
N GLU A 12 -35.07 -17.48 -26.96
CA GLU A 12 -35.50 -18.52 -27.91
C GLU A 12 -35.88 -17.92 -29.26
N TRP A 13 -36.53 -16.75 -29.27
CA TRP A 13 -36.85 -16.03 -30.50
C TRP A 13 -35.59 -15.56 -31.24
N ARG A 14 -34.61 -14.98 -30.52
CA ARG A 14 -33.35 -14.47 -31.10
C ARG A 14 -32.44 -15.56 -31.67
N ARG A 15 -32.39 -16.75 -31.06
CA ARG A 15 -31.61 -17.89 -31.60
C ARG A 15 -32.25 -18.46 -32.88
N ALA A 16 -33.57 -18.39 -33.02
CA ALA A 16 -34.29 -18.88 -34.20
C ALA A 16 -34.06 -18.01 -35.45
N GLU A 17 -33.72 -16.73 -35.30
CA GLU A 17 -33.44 -15.81 -36.42
C GLU A 17 -31.96 -15.74 -36.86
N GLY A 18 -31.09 -16.63 -36.38
CA GLY A 18 -29.70 -16.72 -36.86
C GLY A 18 -28.82 -15.50 -36.54
N GLY A 19 -29.25 -14.60 -35.65
CA GLY A 19 -28.47 -13.45 -35.22
C GLY A 19 -27.33 -13.85 -34.30
N ALA A 20 -26.16 -14.16 -34.85
CA ALA A 20 -24.93 -14.26 -34.08
C ALA A 20 -24.69 -12.93 -33.36
N MET A 21 -24.75 -12.92 -32.02
CA MET A 21 -24.40 -11.73 -31.25
C MET A 21 -22.96 -11.35 -31.57
N ALA A 22 -22.75 -10.14 -32.08
CA ALA A 22 -21.43 -9.63 -32.39
C ALA A 22 -20.54 -9.77 -31.16
N GLU A 23 -19.38 -10.43 -31.34
CA GLU A 23 -18.44 -10.63 -30.24
C GLU A 23 -18.06 -9.26 -29.64
N PRO A 24 -18.15 -9.09 -28.32
CA PRO A 24 -17.78 -7.84 -27.68
C PRO A 24 -16.30 -7.57 -27.93
N LYS A 25 -15.96 -6.34 -28.32
CA LYS A 25 -14.59 -5.93 -28.64
C LYS A 25 -14.10 -4.84 -27.69
N CYS A 26 -12.81 -4.84 -27.42
CA CYS A 26 -12.15 -3.81 -26.64
C CYS A 26 -12.27 -2.45 -27.36
N ARG A 27 -12.73 -1.43 -26.63
CA ARG A 27 -12.84 -0.05 -27.12
C ARG A 27 -11.52 0.55 -27.60
N ASP A 28 -10.40 0.15 -27.00
CA ASP A 28 -9.09 0.76 -27.26
C ASP A 28 -8.29 0.04 -28.37
N CYS A 29 -8.38 -1.28 -28.47
CA CYS A 29 -7.55 -2.07 -29.41
C CYS A 29 -8.33 -3.00 -30.35
N GLY A 30 -9.67 -3.07 -30.23
CA GLY A 30 -10.51 -3.90 -31.09
C GLY A 30 -10.41 -5.42 -30.87
N LYS A 31 -9.54 -5.90 -29.97
CA LYS A 31 -9.43 -7.33 -29.62
C LYS A 31 -10.76 -7.86 -29.03
N PRO A 32 -11.15 -9.12 -29.32
CA PRO A 32 -12.34 -9.72 -28.72
C PRO A 32 -12.20 -9.79 -27.20
N LEU A 33 -13.33 -9.61 -26.50
CA LEU A 33 -13.43 -9.66 -25.05
C LEU A 33 -14.07 -10.98 -24.65
N ASN A 34 -13.48 -11.63 -23.65
CA ASN A 34 -14.01 -12.88 -23.11
C ASN A 34 -15.33 -12.69 -22.35
N ASN A 35 -15.69 -11.44 -22.01
CA ASN A 35 -16.93 -11.13 -21.31
C ASN A 35 -17.45 -9.75 -21.75
N PRO A 36 -18.72 -9.65 -22.22
CA PRO A 36 -19.33 -8.40 -22.69
C PRO A 36 -19.51 -7.34 -21.60
N LYS A 37 -19.33 -7.68 -20.31
CA LYS A 37 -19.35 -6.73 -19.20
C LYS A 37 -18.18 -5.73 -19.23
N TYR A 38 -17.07 -6.08 -19.87
CA TYR A 38 -15.89 -5.22 -19.90
C TYR A 38 -15.88 -4.33 -21.15
N GLU A 39 -15.39 -3.10 -21.01
CA GLU A 39 -15.20 -2.19 -22.16
C GLU A 39 -13.79 -2.27 -22.75
N ARG A 40 -12.83 -2.84 -22.02
CA ARG A 40 -11.42 -2.92 -22.40
C ARG A 40 -10.86 -4.32 -22.17
N CYS A 41 -9.92 -4.75 -23.01
CA CYS A 41 -9.19 -6.00 -22.80
C CYS A 41 -8.22 -5.86 -21.62
N HIS A 42 -7.71 -7.00 -21.13
CA HIS A 42 -6.79 -7.03 -20.00
C HIS A 42 -5.56 -6.12 -20.22
N GLU A 43 -4.94 -6.18 -21.40
CA GLU A 43 -3.75 -5.38 -21.74
C GLU A 43 -4.04 -3.87 -21.79
N CYS A 44 -5.11 -3.45 -22.46
CA CYS A 44 -5.49 -2.04 -22.54
C CYS A 44 -5.92 -1.50 -21.18
N ASN A 45 -6.62 -2.31 -20.38
CA ASN A 45 -6.99 -1.95 -19.02
C ASN A 45 -5.75 -1.83 -18.11
N GLN A 46 -4.77 -2.71 -18.28
CA GLN A 46 -3.51 -2.64 -17.53
C GLN A 46 -2.73 -1.37 -17.88
N LYS A 47 -2.54 -1.07 -19.17
CA LYS A 47 -1.88 0.18 -19.61
C LYS A 47 -2.61 1.43 -19.14
N TYR A 48 -3.94 1.41 -19.20
CA TYR A 48 -4.77 2.52 -18.70
C TYR A 48 -4.58 2.74 -17.19
N ARG A 49 -4.47 1.67 -16.40
CA ARG A 49 -4.19 1.75 -14.96
C ARG A 49 -2.78 2.26 -14.70
N GLU A 50 -1.78 1.79 -15.44
CA GLU A 50 -0.39 2.26 -15.34
C GLU A 50 -0.27 3.76 -15.68
N GLN A 51 -0.92 4.22 -16.76
CA GLN A 51 -0.95 5.64 -17.15
C GLN A 51 -1.68 6.53 -16.12
N ARG A 52 -2.68 6.00 -15.42
CA ARG A 52 -3.37 6.70 -14.32
C ARG A 52 -2.70 6.55 -12.95
N GLY A 53 -1.46 6.02 -12.91
CA GLY A 53 -0.70 5.86 -11.66
C GLY A 53 -1.22 4.74 -10.75
N TYR A 54 -2.14 3.90 -11.21
CA TYR A 54 -2.50 2.64 -10.56
C TYR A 54 -1.50 1.56 -10.96
N SER A 55 -0.26 1.69 -10.48
CA SER A 55 0.67 0.57 -10.53
C SER A 55 0.12 -0.58 -9.68
N ARG A 56 0.33 -1.81 -10.13
CA ARG A 56 0.15 -3.01 -9.30
C ARG A 56 0.95 -2.78 -8.01
N PRO A 57 0.37 -2.98 -6.81
CA PRO A 57 1.11 -2.74 -5.57
C PRO A 57 2.39 -3.57 -5.60
N LYS A 58 3.54 -2.89 -5.51
CA LYS A 58 4.83 -3.56 -5.40
C LYS A 58 4.81 -4.34 -4.09
N SER A 59 5.14 -5.63 -4.14
CA SER A 59 5.03 -6.55 -3.00
C SER A 59 6.09 -6.33 -1.91
N GLY A 60 6.78 -5.19 -1.89
CA GLY A 60 7.86 -4.90 -0.96
C GLY A 60 8.31 -3.44 -1.01
N LEU A 61 9.40 -3.14 -0.32
CA LEU A 61 9.99 -1.79 -0.27
C LEU A 61 10.48 -1.34 -1.65
N PRO A 62 10.61 -0.01 -1.88
CA PRO A 62 11.15 0.52 -3.13
C PRO A 62 12.53 -0.06 -3.48
N THR A 63 12.80 -0.25 -4.77
CA THR A 63 14.13 -0.65 -5.23
C THR A 63 15.17 0.39 -4.80
N GLY A 64 16.27 -0.06 -4.18
CA GLY A 64 17.31 0.85 -3.69
C GLY A 64 16.92 1.65 -2.45
N TYR A 65 15.81 1.30 -1.78
CA TYR A 65 15.32 1.98 -0.59
C TYR A 65 16.42 2.17 0.47
N LEU A 66 16.71 3.43 0.79
CA LEU A 66 17.73 3.87 1.75
C LEU A 66 19.14 3.35 1.46
N SER A 67 19.46 2.93 0.22
CA SER A 67 20.82 2.51 -0.16
C SER A 67 21.86 3.62 0.03
N GLN A 68 21.46 4.87 -0.21
CA GLN A 68 22.27 6.08 -0.02
C GLN A 68 22.01 6.79 1.33
N GLY A 69 21.25 6.16 2.24
CA GLY A 69 20.84 6.80 3.50
C GLY A 69 19.74 7.85 3.33
N TYR A 70 19.62 8.74 4.32
CA TYR A 70 18.58 9.76 4.39
C TYR A 70 18.92 11.05 3.65
N PHE A 71 20.19 11.41 3.61
CA PHE A 71 20.62 12.76 3.26
C PHE A 71 21.31 12.81 1.90
N THR A 72 21.17 13.94 1.22
CA THR A 72 21.99 14.32 0.06
C THR A 72 23.40 14.68 0.53
N ASP A 73 24.32 14.86 -0.41
CA ASP A 73 25.68 15.34 -0.12
C ASP A 73 25.68 16.72 0.55
N ALA A 74 24.64 17.52 0.33
CA ALA A 74 24.41 18.81 1.00
C ALA A 74 23.84 18.67 2.43
N GLY A 75 23.57 17.45 2.89
CA GLY A 75 23.09 17.18 4.24
C GLY A 75 21.59 17.37 4.45
N HIS A 76 20.81 17.55 3.38
CA HIS A 76 19.35 17.69 3.40
C HIS A 76 18.65 16.35 3.18
N LEU A 77 17.45 16.17 3.75
CA LEU A 77 16.64 14.96 3.52
C LEU A 77 16.36 14.79 2.02
N ARG A 78 16.57 13.59 1.48
CA ARG A 78 16.35 13.29 0.06
C ARG A 78 14.86 13.38 -0.29
N ASP A 79 14.50 14.15 -1.33
CA ASP A 79 13.11 14.41 -1.72
C ASP A 79 12.30 13.13 -2.01
N GLU A 80 12.95 12.12 -2.59
CA GLU A 80 12.34 10.80 -2.83
C GLU A 80 11.81 10.15 -1.54
N LEU A 81 12.42 10.42 -0.37
CA LEU A 81 11.96 9.91 0.92
C LEU A 81 10.74 10.65 1.44
N VAL A 82 10.45 11.84 0.92
CA VAL A 82 9.25 12.61 1.25
C VAL A 82 8.07 12.18 0.39
N VAL A 83 8.32 11.94 -0.90
CA VAL A 83 7.27 11.71 -1.90
C VAL A 83 7.21 10.24 -2.31
N ASP A 84 8.12 9.81 -3.19
CA ASP A 84 8.00 8.55 -3.93
C ASP A 84 8.17 7.31 -3.06
N HIS A 85 9.20 7.29 -2.21
CA HIS A 85 9.46 6.18 -1.30
C HIS A 85 8.42 6.14 -0.17
N ALA A 86 8.05 7.28 0.41
CA ALA A 86 7.03 7.30 1.46
C ALA A 86 5.69 6.75 0.94
N ARG A 87 5.29 7.18 -0.26
CA ARG A 87 4.10 6.68 -0.94
C ARG A 87 4.20 5.19 -1.23
N SER A 88 5.29 4.75 -1.85
CA SER A 88 5.49 3.35 -2.24
C SER A 88 5.52 2.41 -1.03
N VAL A 89 6.16 2.83 0.07
CA VAL A 89 6.16 2.08 1.34
C VAL A 89 4.73 1.98 1.89
N ALA A 90 3.97 3.07 1.90
CA ALA A 90 2.59 3.06 2.37
C ALA A 90 1.68 2.13 1.54
N GLU A 91 1.81 2.15 0.21
CA GLU A 91 1.09 1.24 -0.69
C GLU A 91 1.49 -0.24 -0.43
N ALA A 92 2.79 -0.50 -0.23
CA ALA A 92 3.29 -1.84 0.06
C ALA A 92 2.74 -2.35 1.41
N LEU A 93 2.81 -1.54 2.47
CA LEU A 93 2.22 -1.87 3.78
C LEU A 93 0.72 -2.17 3.65
N GLN A 94 -0.02 -1.37 2.89
CA GLN A 94 -1.46 -1.60 2.69
C GLN A 94 -1.72 -2.90 1.93
N SER A 95 -0.95 -3.19 0.89
CA SER A 95 -1.11 -4.40 0.08
C SER A 95 -0.88 -5.70 0.86
N HIS A 96 -0.10 -5.62 1.93
CA HIS A 96 0.16 -6.71 2.88
C HIS A 96 -0.83 -6.75 4.07
N GLY A 97 -1.90 -5.95 4.03
CA GLY A 97 -2.92 -5.95 5.07
C GLY A 97 -2.44 -5.42 6.42
N ILE A 98 -1.35 -4.65 6.44
CA ILE A 98 -0.91 -3.95 7.64
C ILE A 98 -2.00 -2.97 8.05
N THR A 99 -2.31 -2.91 9.34
CA THR A 99 -3.35 -2.05 9.89
C THR A 99 -2.79 -0.71 10.36
N THR A 100 -3.65 0.31 10.40
CA THR A 100 -3.32 1.60 11.01
C THR A 100 -2.84 1.46 12.46
N GLY A 101 -3.43 0.54 13.23
CA GLY A 101 -3.03 0.26 14.62
C GLY A 101 -1.61 -0.27 14.73
N GLN A 102 -1.20 -1.17 13.84
CA GLN A 102 0.16 -1.70 13.79
C GLN A 102 1.18 -0.60 13.47
N ILE A 103 0.92 0.21 12.44
CA ILE A 103 1.80 1.33 12.06
C ILE A 103 1.92 2.36 13.17
N ARG A 104 0.78 2.78 13.75
CA ARG A 104 0.75 3.76 14.86
C ARG A 104 1.51 3.28 16.08
N ARG A 105 1.50 1.98 16.38
CA ARG A 105 2.28 1.41 17.50
C ARG A 105 3.77 1.71 17.34
N PHE A 106 4.36 1.39 16.18
CA PHE A 106 5.78 1.63 15.91
C PHE A 106 6.11 3.13 15.81
N TYR A 107 5.24 3.93 15.21
CA TYR A 107 5.41 5.39 15.21
C TYR A 107 5.36 5.95 16.63
N GLY A 108 4.50 5.42 17.51
CA GLY A 108 4.44 5.76 18.92
C GLY A 108 5.75 5.47 19.67
N HIS A 109 6.39 4.33 19.41
CA HIS A 109 7.73 4.03 19.96
C HIS A 109 8.76 5.07 19.51
N LEU A 110 8.80 5.41 18.22
CA LEU A 110 9.71 6.43 17.72
C LEU A 110 9.48 7.79 18.37
N ARG A 111 8.22 8.19 18.56
CA ARG A 111 7.83 9.43 19.26
C ARG A 111 8.27 9.44 20.73
N GLN A 112 8.27 8.29 21.41
CA GLN A 112 8.79 8.20 22.77
C GLN A 112 10.30 8.43 22.83
N VAL A 113 11.05 7.85 21.88
CA VAL A 113 12.50 8.11 21.76
C VAL A 113 12.76 9.59 21.47
N GLU A 114 12.01 10.19 20.55
CA GLU A 114 12.09 11.63 20.22
C GLU A 114 11.77 12.51 21.44
N SER A 115 10.76 12.14 22.23
CA SER A 115 10.40 12.87 23.46
C SER A 115 11.55 12.86 24.46
N ARG A 116 12.25 11.74 24.65
CA ARG A 116 13.40 11.64 25.57
C ARG A 116 14.57 12.51 25.12
N LEU A 117 14.88 12.52 23.83
CA LEU A 117 15.87 13.44 23.26
C LEU A 117 15.49 14.90 23.47
N THR A 118 14.22 15.24 23.25
CA THR A 118 13.72 16.62 23.41
C THR A 118 13.78 17.07 24.87
N SER A 119 13.65 16.13 25.81
CA SER A 119 13.85 16.37 27.24
C SER A 119 15.32 16.49 27.67
N GLY A 120 16.27 16.43 26.73
CA GLY A 120 17.70 16.59 26.98
C GLY A 120 18.45 15.32 27.32
N GLU A 121 17.84 14.13 27.18
CA GLU A 121 18.60 12.88 27.33
C GLU A 121 19.61 12.71 26.18
N PRO A 122 20.85 12.27 26.46
CA PRO A 122 21.84 12.06 25.42
C PRO A 122 21.45 10.90 24.49
N PHE A 123 21.84 10.99 23.22
CA PHE A 123 21.49 9.99 22.21
C PHE A 123 21.85 8.55 22.62
N GLU A 124 23.03 8.35 23.20
CA GLU A 124 23.48 7.03 23.66
C GLU A 124 22.56 6.41 24.73
N ALA A 125 21.91 7.23 25.57
CA ALA A 125 20.97 6.74 26.58
C ALA A 125 19.60 6.33 26.00
N VAL A 126 19.20 6.92 24.87
CA VAL A 126 17.93 6.59 24.20
C VAL A 126 18.10 5.55 23.08
N ARG A 127 19.32 5.41 22.54
CA ARG A 127 19.66 4.51 21.43
C ARG A 127 19.20 3.06 21.66
N PRO A 128 19.32 2.46 22.87
CA PRO A 128 18.77 1.13 23.13
C PRO A 128 17.25 1.03 22.93
N ALA A 129 16.50 2.09 23.25
CA ALA A 129 15.04 2.12 23.07
C ALA A 129 14.65 2.19 21.58
N LEU A 130 15.46 2.84 20.74
CA LEU A 130 15.31 2.79 19.29
C LEU A 130 15.61 1.39 18.75
N LEU A 131 16.71 0.77 19.18
CA LEU A 131 17.09 -0.59 18.77
C LEU A 131 16.06 -1.65 19.20
N ALA A 132 15.38 -1.44 20.33
CA ALA A 132 14.33 -2.32 20.81
C ALA A 132 13.14 -2.46 19.85
N MET A 133 12.99 -1.57 18.85
CA MET A 133 11.98 -1.72 17.81
C MET A 133 12.19 -2.97 16.95
N ASN A 134 13.44 -3.45 16.79
CA ASN A 134 13.76 -4.66 16.02
C ASN A 134 13.15 -5.93 16.64
N PRO A 135 13.41 -6.28 17.92
CA PRO A 135 12.76 -7.42 18.54
C PRO A 135 11.23 -7.26 18.63
N LEU A 136 10.70 -6.04 18.78
CA LEU A 136 9.26 -5.80 18.79
C LEU A 136 8.58 -6.11 17.44
N VAL A 137 9.22 -5.74 16.32
CA VAL A 137 8.67 -6.06 14.99
C VAL A 137 8.86 -7.54 14.65
N ALA A 138 9.95 -8.17 15.08
CA ALA A 138 10.15 -9.61 14.92
C ALA A 138 9.07 -10.43 15.65
N ASP A 139 8.75 -10.06 16.89
CA ASP A 139 7.67 -10.67 17.68
C ASP A 139 6.29 -10.46 17.03
N ALA A 140 6.02 -9.25 16.53
CA ALA A 140 4.78 -8.98 15.78
C ALA A 140 4.64 -9.85 14.52
N VAL A 141 5.72 -10.05 13.77
CA VAL A 141 5.76 -10.92 12.58
C VAL A 141 5.58 -12.38 12.98
N GLY A 142 6.21 -12.84 14.06
CA GLY A 142 6.06 -14.20 14.58
C GLY A 142 4.62 -14.56 14.90
N ARG A 143 3.91 -13.66 15.61
CA ARG A 143 2.47 -13.81 15.88
C ARG A 143 1.62 -13.79 14.60
N ALA A 144 1.88 -12.85 13.71
CA ALA A 144 1.12 -12.72 12.47
C ALA A 144 1.28 -13.95 11.56
N ARG A 145 2.48 -14.54 11.51
CA ARG A 145 2.75 -15.76 10.76
C ARG A 145 1.93 -16.95 11.29
N ALA A 146 1.74 -17.06 12.60
CA ALA A 146 0.87 -18.08 13.19
C ALA A 146 -0.59 -17.92 12.77
N GLU A 147 -1.00 -16.70 12.41
CA GLU A 147 -2.33 -16.37 11.87
C GLU A 147 -2.39 -16.39 10.34
N GLY A 148 -1.34 -16.85 9.66
CA GLY A 148 -1.27 -16.88 8.18
C GLY A 148 -1.11 -15.51 7.51
N LYS A 149 -0.70 -14.48 8.24
CA LYS A 149 -0.47 -13.12 7.73
C LYS A 149 1.01 -12.87 7.45
N ASP A 150 1.30 -12.21 6.33
CA ASP A 150 2.65 -11.75 5.99
C ASP A 150 2.84 -10.30 6.45
N MET A 151 3.78 -10.08 7.37
CA MET A 151 4.17 -8.76 7.85
C MET A 151 5.63 -8.43 7.54
N THR A 152 6.26 -9.16 6.61
CA THR A 152 7.68 -9.04 6.29
C THR A 152 8.01 -7.63 5.79
N VAL A 153 7.14 -7.01 4.99
CA VAL A 153 7.35 -5.62 4.55
C VAL A 153 7.42 -4.61 5.70
N LEU A 154 6.64 -4.83 6.78
CA LEU A 154 6.71 -3.95 7.96
C LEU A 154 8.02 -4.19 8.73
N LYS A 155 8.46 -5.45 8.84
CA LYS A 155 9.74 -5.80 9.43
C LYS A 155 10.90 -5.12 8.70
N ASP A 156 10.97 -5.31 7.39
CA ASP A 156 12.03 -4.75 6.56
C ASP A 156 12.05 -3.21 6.65
N PHE A 157 10.87 -2.58 6.65
CA PHE A 157 10.76 -1.13 6.83
C PHE A 157 11.34 -0.68 8.18
N ILE A 158 10.92 -1.31 9.28
CA ILE A 158 11.36 -0.92 10.62
C ILE A 158 12.85 -1.18 10.80
N GLU A 159 13.34 -2.38 10.50
CA GLU A 159 14.75 -2.75 10.69
C GLU A 159 15.67 -1.87 9.86
N ARG A 160 15.35 -1.66 8.57
CA ARG A 160 16.18 -0.83 7.69
C ARG A 160 16.33 0.60 8.21
N ASN A 161 15.25 1.17 8.70
CA ASN A 161 15.28 2.53 9.22
C ASN A 161 15.97 2.61 10.58
N VAL A 162 15.73 1.65 11.48
CA VAL A 162 16.38 1.56 12.80
C VAL A 162 17.89 1.42 12.64
N ASP A 163 18.37 0.59 11.70
CA ASP A 163 19.79 0.40 11.43
C ASP A 163 20.52 1.70 11.03
N LEU A 164 19.85 2.57 10.28
CA LEU A 164 20.40 3.88 9.91
C LEU A 164 20.22 4.89 11.05
N ALA A 165 19.03 4.96 11.64
CA ALA A 165 18.70 5.91 12.70
C ALA A 165 19.53 5.69 13.97
N ALA A 166 19.98 4.46 14.24
CA ALA A 166 20.83 4.15 15.38
C ALA A 166 22.30 4.59 15.21
N ARG A 167 22.68 5.16 14.06
CA ARG A 167 24.04 5.65 13.80
C ARG A 167 24.29 7.03 14.40
N SER A 168 23.28 7.89 14.41
CA SER A 168 23.41 9.24 14.94
C SER A 168 22.06 9.84 15.33
N GLN A 169 22.10 10.83 16.23
CA GLN A 169 20.94 11.64 16.57
C GLN A 169 20.32 12.31 15.34
N LYS A 170 21.16 12.76 14.39
CA LYS A 170 20.71 13.37 13.13
C LYS A 170 19.92 12.37 12.28
N ASP A 171 20.42 11.16 12.08
CA ASP A 171 19.72 10.12 11.30
C ASP A 171 18.37 9.76 11.91
N MET A 172 18.27 9.79 13.24
CA MET A 172 17.00 9.56 13.93
C MET A 172 16.03 10.74 13.77
N GLN A 173 16.45 11.96 14.14
CA GLN A 173 15.57 13.14 14.23
C GLN A 173 15.23 13.75 12.87
N GLU A 174 16.20 13.82 11.96
CA GLU A 174 16.07 14.46 10.65
C GLU A 174 15.91 13.46 9.50
N GLY A 175 16.19 12.17 9.74
CA GLY A 175 16.04 11.10 8.76
C GLY A 175 14.78 10.25 8.98
N PHE A 176 14.86 9.28 9.90
CA PHE A 176 13.80 8.30 10.12
C PHE A 176 12.49 8.94 10.59
N ARG A 177 12.54 9.83 11.57
CA ARG A 177 11.34 10.48 12.14
C ARG A 177 10.47 11.20 11.10
N PRO A 178 11.00 12.13 10.27
CA PRO A 178 10.20 12.76 9.23
C PRO A 178 9.80 11.76 8.15
N HIS A 179 10.67 10.83 7.73
CA HIS A 179 10.32 9.81 6.73
C HIS A 179 9.12 8.95 7.17
N PHE A 180 9.14 8.46 8.41
CA PHE A 180 8.05 7.65 8.95
C PHE A 180 6.75 8.49 9.08
N MET A 181 6.85 9.77 9.44
CA MET A 181 5.68 10.67 9.42
C MET A 181 5.05 10.76 8.01
N TYR A 182 5.84 10.86 6.94
CA TYR A 182 5.32 10.87 5.57
C TYR A 182 4.67 9.54 5.18
N VAL A 183 5.28 8.41 5.55
CA VAL A 183 4.69 7.09 5.33
C VAL A 183 3.33 6.98 6.03
N VAL A 184 3.23 7.42 7.29
CA VAL A 184 1.96 7.42 8.05
C VAL A 184 0.91 8.28 7.35
N ALA A 185 1.30 9.44 6.82
CA ALA A 185 0.40 10.34 6.11
C ALA A 185 -0.15 9.69 4.83
N TYR A 186 0.72 9.12 3.99
CA TYR A 186 0.29 8.39 2.78
C TYR A 186 -0.53 7.15 3.12
N PHE A 187 -0.14 6.42 4.16
CA PHE A 187 -0.88 5.24 4.59
C PHE A 187 -2.33 5.59 4.96
N LYS A 188 -2.53 6.70 5.69
CA LYS A 188 -3.86 7.22 6.01
C LYS A 188 -4.61 7.68 4.75
N TYR A 189 -3.92 8.31 3.79
CA TYR A 189 -4.52 8.72 2.52
C TYR A 189 -5.08 7.52 1.74
N PHE A 190 -4.37 6.39 1.72
CA PHE A 190 -4.82 5.17 1.06
C PHE A 190 -5.87 4.38 1.85
N ASN A 191 -5.96 4.58 3.18
CA ASN A 191 -6.91 3.88 4.05
C ASN A 191 -7.86 4.84 4.80
N PRO A 192 -8.81 5.50 4.11
CA PRO A 192 -9.71 6.47 4.72
C PRO A 192 -10.77 5.84 5.65
N LYS A 193 -11.01 4.52 5.56
CA LYS A 193 -12.09 3.83 6.29
C LYS A 193 -11.85 3.69 7.80
N ASP A 194 -10.62 3.86 8.27
CA ASP A 194 -10.30 3.86 9.72
C ASP A 194 -10.60 5.22 10.40
N GLY A 195 -11.14 6.20 9.66
CA GLY A 195 -11.46 7.54 10.16
C GLY A 195 -12.96 7.84 10.33
N LYS A 196 -13.86 6.96 9.86
CA LYS A 196 -15.31 7.11 10.02
C LYS A 196 -15.92 5.77 10.41
N GLY A 197 -16.37 5.69 11.66
CA GLY A 197 -17.24 4.62 12.11
C GLY A 197 -18.45 4.48 11.18
N ALA A 198 -18.91 3.24 11.07
CA ALA A 198 -20.21 2.89 10.58
C ALA A 198 -21.27 3.92 11.04
N ARG A 199 -21.83 4.64 10.08
CA ARG A 199 -23.17 5.23 10.17
C ARG A 199 -23.85 5.05 8.81
N ASP A 200 -24.03 3.78 8.46
CA ASP A 200 -25.13 3.32 7.62
C ASP A 200 -25.87 2.35 8.56
N GLY A 201 -27.14 2.47 8.93
CA GLY A 201 -28.25 3.20 8.38
C GLY A 201 -29.46 2.31 8.65
N ASP A 202 -30.04 2.40 9.85
CA ASP A 202 -31.35 1.84 10.16
C ASP A 202 -32.29 3.01 10.42
N ALA A 203 -33.15 3.27 9.45
CA ALA A 203 -34.36 4.07 9.55
C ALA A 203 -35.52 3.21 9.06
#